data_AF-A0A937VLR2-F1
#
_entry.id   AF-A0A937VLR2-F1
#
_cell.length_a   1.000
_cell.length_b   1.000
_cell.length_c   1.000
_cell.angle_alpha   90.00
_cell.angle_beta   90.00
_cell.angle_gamma   90.00
#
_symmetry.space_group_name_H-M   'P 1'
#
loop_
_entity.id
_entity.type
_entity.pdbx_description
1 polymer ?
#
loop_
_entity_poly.entity_id
_entity_poly.type
_entity_poly.pdbx_seq_one_letter_code
_entity_poly.pdbx_strand_id
1 'polypeptide(L)'
;MEKTQKSTKRLATARELRQIVADFYLEGHQAKQAGKPIGWMPPMNGLIEIFYAMDLMPAFPENWSPVCAAFGLIDKNFQTAEEMGFSRDLCGYMRNNVGYIHGLMGVEGVPLGGLPEPDMVFLPGGGCIPTMKNFQYIARRFPEAKVFKADLPQVPIENIQRYHIDYAISEINR
;
A
#
# COMPACT_ATOMS: atom_id res chain seq x y z
N MET A 1 19.52 -34.01 12.82
CA MET A 1 18.90 -32.72 13.23
C MET A 1 17.46 -32.98 13.57
N GLU A 2 17.12 -32.89 14.85
CA GLU A 2 15.76 -33.04 15.37
C GLU A 2 14.92 -31.85 14.86
N LYS A 3 13.86 -32.12 14.08
CA LYS A 3 13.00 -31.05 13.55
C LYS A 3 12.23 -30.43 14.71
N THR A 4 12.57 -29.20 15.07
CA THR A 4 11.85 -28.43 16.10
C THR A 4 10.36 -28.39 15.75
N GLN A 5 9.52 -28.93 16.63
CA GLN A 5 8.07 -28.97 16.44
C GLN A 5 7.53 -27.54 16.44
N LYS A 6 6.90 -27.11 15.34
CA LYS A 6 6.34 -25.76 15.24
C LYS A 6 5.24 -25.57 16.29
N SER A 7 5.30 -24.48 17.05
CA SER A 7 4.27 -24.13 18.03
C SER A 7 2.89 -24.07 17.38
N THR A 8 1.95 -24.84 17.92
CA THR A 8 0.54 -24.87 17.50
C THR A 8 -0.32 -23.85 18.25
N LYS A 9 0.24 -23.21 19.29
CA LYS A 9 -0.46 -22.19 20.09
C LYS A 9 -0.66 -20.94 19.23
N ARG A 10 -1.90 -20.68 18.83
CA ARG A 10 -2.32 -19.46 18.14
C ARG A 10 -3.48 -18.83 18.89
N LEU A 11 -3.46 -17.51 19.02
CA LEU A 11 -4.59 -16.75 19.54
C LEU A 11 -5.79 -16.92 18.59
N ALA A 12 -7.01 -16.89 19.14
CA ALA A 12 -8.23 -16.91 18.34
C ALA A 12 -8.26 -15.73 17.34
N THR A 13 -7.86 -14.55 17.81
CA THR A 13 -7.73 -13.32 17.01
C THR A 13 -6.79 -13.47 15.81
N ALA A 14 -5.74 -14.31 15.90
CA ALA A 14 -4.85 -14.58 14.77
C ALA A 14 -5.51 -15.41 13.66
N ARG A 15 -6.63 -16.09 13.95
CA ARG A 15 -7.45 -16.78 12.93
C ARG A 15 -8.41 -15.79 12.28
N GLU A 16 -9.08 -14.97 13.08
CA GLU A 16 -10.00 -13.91 12.61
C GLU A 16 -9.28 -12.89 11.72
N LEU A 17 -8.10 -12.42 12.13
CA LEU A 17 -7.30 -11.48 11.34
C LEU A 17 -6.95 -12.03 9.95
N ARG A 18 -6.66 -13.32 9.83
CA ARG A 18 -6.39 -13.93 8.52
C ARG A 18 -7.59 -13.84 7.59
N GLN A 19 -8.80 -14.03 8.13
CA GLN A 19 -10.02 -13.93 7.36
C GLN A 19 -10.26 -12.50 6.91
N ILE A 20 -10.16 -11.52 7.81
CA ILE A 20 -10.31 -10.09 7.50
C ILE A 20 -9.33 -9.66 6.39
N VAL A 21 -8.08 -10.08 6.49
CA VAL A 21 -7.07 -9.76 5.47
C VAL A 21 -7.44 -10.40 4.13
N ALA A 22 -7.82 -11.69 4.10
CA ALA A 22 -8.20 -12.37 2.87
C ALA A 22 -9.44 -11.74 2.22
N ASP A 23 -10.45 -11.38 3.02
CA ASP A 23 -11.68 -10.75 2.57
C ASP A 23 -11.40 -9.36 1.96
N PHE A 24 -10.51 -8.57 2.57
CA PHE A 24 -10.11 -7.26 2.04
C PHE A 24 -9.51 -7.35 0.62
N TYR A 25 -8.60 -8.31 0.38
CA TYR A 25 -8.03 -8.48 -0.97
C TYR A 25 -9.06 -9.05 -1.96
N LEU A 26 -9.93 -9.96 -1.51
CA LEU A 26 -11.00 -10.50 -2.34
C LEU A 26 -11.98 -9.39 -2.77
N GLU A 27 -12.40 -8.54 -1.84
CA GLU A 27 -13.25 -7.38 -2.10
C GLU A 27 -12.58 -6.44 -3.12
N GLY A 28 -11.27 -6.22 -3.01
CA GLY A 28 -10.50 -5.42 -3.97
C GLY A 28 -10.59 -5.95 -5.39
N HIS A 29 -10.45 -7.27 -5.59
CA HIS A 29 -10.59 -7.90 -6.90
C HIS A 29 -12.02 -7.88 -7.42
N GLN A 30 -13.00 -8.11 -6.54
CA GLN A 30 -14.43 -8.04 -6.90
C GLN A 30 -14.83 -6.63 -7.32
N ALA A 31 -14.35 -5.60 -6.61
CA ALA A 31 -14.55 -4.21 -6.97
C ALA A 31 -14.00 -3.91 -8.37
N LYS A 32 -12.76 -4.35 -8.67
CA LYS A 32 -12.17 -4.18 -10.00
C LYS A 32 -13.00 -4.86 -11.09
N GLN A 33 -13.45 -6.09 -10.85
CA GLN A 33 -14.27 -6.85 -11.79
C GLN A 33 -15.65 -6.21 -12.02
N ALA A 34 -16.23 -5.60 -10.99
CA ALA A 34 -17.48 -4.87 -11.06
C ALA A 34 -17.34 -3.47 -11.70
N GLY A 35 -16.12 -3.06 -12.09
CA GLY A 35 -15.85 -1.75 -12.67
C GLY A 35 -15.76 -0.61 -11.67
N LYS A 36 -15.72 -0.89 -10.36
CA LYS A 36 -15.48 0.10 -9.32
C LYS A 36 -14.01 0.54 -9.35
N PRO A 37 -13.70 1.85 -9.45
CA PRO A 37 -12.31 2.29 -9.56
C PRO A 37 -11.48 1.97 -8.32
N ILE A 38 -10.25 1.51 -8.54
CA ILE A 38 -9.29 1.20 -7.47
C ILE A 38 -8.37 2.39 -7.23
N GLY A 39 -8.37 2.88 -5.98
CA GLY A 39 -7.50 3.96 -5.56
C GLY A 39 -6.36 3.46 -4.69
N TRP A 40 -5.10 3.65 -5.11
CA TRP A 40 -3.94 3.34 -4.30
C TRP A 40 -3.55 4.50 -3.41
N MET A 41 -3.42 4.26 -2.11
CA MET A 41 -3.04 5.28 -1.14
C MET A 41 -2.14 4.75 -0.02
N PRO A 42 -1.32 5.60 0.62
CA PRO A 42 -0.65 5.29 1.88
C PRO A 42 -1.67 5.09 3.01
N PRO A 43 -1.45 4.12 3.93
CA PRO A 43 -2.37 3.86 5.03
C PRO A 43 -2.39 4.97 6.10
N MET A 44 -1.34 5.80 6.19
CA MET A 44 -1.15 6.75 7.30
C MET A 44 -1.78 8.14 7.09
N ASN A 45 -2.38 8.42 5.93
CA ASN A 45 -2.73 9.79 5.56
C ASN A 45 -4.25 10.09 5.53
N GLY A 46 -5.08 9.24 6.15
CA GLY A 46 -6.42 9.62 6.63
C GLY A 46 -7.48 10.00 5.59
N LEU A 47 -7.34 9.60 4.33
CA LEU A 47 -8.34 9.86 3.28
C LEU A 47 -9.22 8.64 2.94
N ILE A 48 -9.17 7.58 3.75
CA ILE A 48 -9.89 6.35 3.45
C ILE A 48 -11.41 6.57 3.48
N GLU A 49 -11.89 7.43 4.37
CA GLU A 49 -13.28 7.84 4.47
C GLU A 49 -13.76 8.53 3.19
N ILE A 50 -12.92 9.37 2.58
CA ILE A 50 -13.22 10.05 1.32
C ILE A 50 -13.30 9.03 0.18
N PHE A 51 -12.40 8.05 0.14
CA PHE A 51 -12.41 7.00 -0.88
C PHE A 51 -13.73 6.23 -0.85
N TYR A 52 -14.17 5.78 0.33
CA TYR A 52 -15.45 5.09 0.45
C TYR A 52 -16.64 6.00 0.12
N ALA A 53 -16.63 7.27 0.54
CA ALA A 53 -17.68 8.23 0.22
C ALA A 53 -17.81 8.51 -1.29
N MET A 54 -16.70 8.41 -2.03
CA MET A 54 -16.65 8.57 -3.49
C MET A 54 -16.89 7.27 -4.26
N ASP A 55 -17.28 6.19 -3.56
CA ASP A 55 -17.41 4.84 -4.14
C ASP A 55 -16.12 4.36 -4.84
N LEU A 56 -14.96 4.66 -4.25
CA LEU A 56 -13.65 4.15 -4.65
C LEU A 56 -13.24 2.99 -3.73
N MET A 57 -12.62 1.96 -4.30
CA MET A 57 -12.05 0.87 -3.49
C MET A 57 -10.59 1.20 -3.13
N PRO A 58 -10.25 1.43 -1.85
CA PRO A 58 -8.88 1.71 -1.46
C PRO A 58 -8.01 0.45 -1.51
N ALA A 59 -6.77 0.60 -1.96
CA ALA A 59 -5.72 -0.40 -1.85
C ALA A 59 -4.45 0.24 -1.27
N PHE A 60 -3.73 -0.51 -0.45
CA PHE A 60 -2.60 -0.02 0.31
C PHE A 60 -1.33 -0.82 -0.04
N PRO A 61 -0.50 -0.33 -0.97
CA PRO A 61 0.77 -0.98 -1.32
C PRO A 61 1.65 -1.24 -0.10
N GLU A 62 1.68 -0.30 0.86
CA GLU A 62 2.42 -0.49 2.10
C GLU A 62 1.87 -1.67 2.93
N ASN A 63 0.56 -1.87 3.02
CA ASN A 63 -0.01 -3.02 3.75
C ASN A 63 0.22 -4.35 3.01
N TRP A 64 0.43 -4.32 1.69
CA TRP A 64 0.79 -5.50 0.92
C TRP A 64 2.20 -6.01 1.26
N SER A 65 3.12 -5.12 1.66
CA SER A 65 4.49 -5.51 2.03
C SER A 65 4.59 -6.52 3.17
N PRO A 66 3.96 -6.35 4.35
CA PRO A 66 3.96 -7.37 5.39
C PRO A 66 3.20 -8.64 4.98
N VAL A 67 2.22 -8.55 4.07
CA VAL A 67 1.55 -9.73 3.50
C VAL A 67 2.52 -10.52 2.61
N CYS A 68 3.28 -9.86 1.73
CA CYS A 68 4.38 -10.47 0.99
C CYS A 68 5.38 -11.14 1.92
N ALA A 69 5.73 -10.50 3.03
CA ALA A 69 6.64 -11.08 4.03
C ALA A 69 6.07 -12.34 4.66
N ALA A 70 4.78 -12.33 5.04
CA ALA A 70 4.11 -13.48 5.63
C ALA A 70 4.01 -14.68 4.68
N PHE A 71 3.92 -14.43 3.37
CA PHE A 71 3.87 -15.46 2.34
C PHE A 71 5.25 -15.81 1.72
N GLY A 72 6.34 -15.18 2.17
CA GLY A 72 7.69 -15.47 1.68
C GLY A 72 7.96 -14.96 0.26
N LEU A 73 7.31 -13.86 -0.15
CA LEU A 73 7.47 -13.24 -1.47
C LEU A 73 8.56 -12.15 -1.50
N ILE A 74 9.01 -11.71 -0.32
CA ILE A 74 9.92 -10.56 -0.15
C ILE A 74 11.23 -10.74 -0.90
N ASP A 75 11.84 -11.92 -0.84
CA ASP A 75 13.17 -12.15 -1.44
C ASP A 75 13.15 -11.89 -2.95
N LYS A 76 12.11 -12.37 -3.65
CA LYS A 76 11.92 -12.12 -5.08
C LYS A 76 11.70 -10.64 -5.37
N ASN A 77 10.82 -9.98 -4.63
CA ASN A 77 10.55 -8.56 -4.82
C ASN A 77 11.81 -7.71 -4.54
N PHE A 78 12.58 -8.05 -3.50
CA PHE A 78 13.83 -7.34 -3.19
C PHE A 78 14.88 -7.53 -4.28
N GLN A 79 15.02 -8.75 -4.80
CA GLN A 79 15.91 -9.02 -5.92
C GLN A 79 15.51 -8.17 -7.14
N THR A 80 14.22 -8.15 -7.51
CA THR A 80 13.74 -7.31 -8.62
C THR A 80 14.06 -5.83 -8.39
N ALA A 81 13.82 -5.30 -7.18
CA ALA A 81 14.14 -3.90 -6.88
C ALA A 81 15.65 -3.61 -6.98
N GLU A 82 16.51 -4.51 -6.50
CA GLU A 82 17.96 -4.39 -6.58
C GLU A 82 18.47 -4.44 -8.04
N GLU A 83 17.93 -5.34 -8.86
CA GLU A 83 18.23 -5.43 -10.30
C GLU A 83 17.84 -4.16 -11.06
N MET A 84 16.83 -3.42 -10.57
CA MET A 84 16.42 -2.12 -11.08
C MET A 84 17.29 -0.95 -10.56
N GLY A 85 18.30 -1.23 -9.73
CA GLY A 85 19.26 -0.25 -9.21
C GLY A 85 18.84 0.42 -7.89
N PHE A 86 17.81 -0.07 -7.20
CA PHE A 86 17.45 0.46 -5.88
C PHE A 86 18.42 -0.03 -4.80
N SER A 87 18.89 0.90 -3.95
CA SER A 87 19.78 0.56 -2.84
C SER A 87 19.11 -0.39 -1.84
N ARG A 88 19.89 -1.32 -1.30
CA ARG A 88 19.47 -2.24 -0.22
C ARG A 88 19.18 -1.51 1.09
N ASP A 89 19.70 -0.30 1.26
CA ASP A 89 19.50 0.54 2.45
C ASP A 89 18.12 1.23 2.46
N LEU A 90 17.36 1.16 1.37
CA LEU A 90 16.02 1.70 1.31
C LEU A 90 15.04 0.90 2.17
N CYS A 91 13.97 1.57 2.59
CA CYS A 91 12.87 0.96 3.35
C CYS A 91 12.39 -0.34 2.69
N GLY A 92 12.27 -1.41 3.48
CA GLY A 92 11.81 -2.71 2.99
C GLY A 92 10.42 -2.66 2.35
N TYR A 93 9.54 -1.78 2.81
CA TYR A 93 8.22 -1.57 2.19
C TYR A 93 8.36 -0.98 0.77
N MET A 94 9.23 0.02 0.61
CA MET A 94 9.50 0.61 -0.70
C MET A 94 10.14 -0.41 -1.65
N ARG A 95 11.15 -1.16 -1.19
CA ARG A 95 11.80 -2.20 -2.00
C ARG A 95 10.81 -3.30 -2.40
N ASN A 96 9.97 -3.75 -1.46
CA ASN A 96 8.94 -4.74 -1.77
C ASN A 96 7.95 -4.20 -2.79
N ASN A 97 7.45 -2.97 -2.63
CA ASN A 97 6.45 -2.39 -3.51
C ASN A 97 7.00 -2.20 -4.92
N VAL A 98 8.19 -1.60 -5.06
CA VAL A 98 8.89 -1.46 -6.34
C VAL A 98 9.09 -2.82 -7.00
N GLY A 99 9.61 -3.80 -6.27
CA GLY A 99 9.81 -5.15 -6.77
C GLY A 99 8.51 -5.83 -7.19
N TYR A 100 7.46 -5.67 -6.39
CA TYR A 100 6.16 -6.28 -6.66
C TYR A 100 5.52 -5.74 -7.94
N ILE A 101 5.44 -4.41 -8.11
CA ILE A 101 4.79 -3.79 -9.28
C ILE A 101 5.56 -4.00 -10.60
N HIS A 102 6.83 -4.41 -10.52
CA HIS A 102 7.67 -4.75 -11.68
C HIS A 102 7.98 -6.24 -11.83
N GLY A 103 7.54 -7.06 -10.87
CA GLY A 103 7.84 -8.49 -10.84
C GLY A 103 6.56 -9.30 -10.73
N LEU A 104 6.10 -9.54 -9.50
CA LEU A 104 5.02 -10.50 -9.23
C LEU A 104 3.60 -9.98 -9.53
N MET A 105 3.40 -8.67 -9.74
CA MET A 105 2.06 -8.17 -10.09
C MET A 105 1.53 -8.81 -11.38
N GLY A 106 0.30 -9.31 -11.34
CA GLY A 106 -0.35 -9.97 -12.48
C GLY A 106 0.14 -11.40 -12.76
N VAL A 107 1.11 -11.91 -12.01
CA VAL A 107 1.59 -13.30 -12.14
C VAL A 107 0.59 -14.26 -11.49
N GLU A 108 0.27 -15.33 -12.20
CA GLU A 108 -0.63 -16.37 -11.70
C GLU A 108 -0.04 -17.07 -10.46
N GLY A 109 -0.89 -17.40 -9.48
CA GLY A 109 -0.48 -18.09 -8.25
C GLY A 109 0.12 -17.18 -7.18
N VAL A 110 0.13 -15.86 -7.37
CA VAL A 110 0.41 -14.92 -6.27
C VAL A 110 -0.65 -15.07 -5.18
N PRO A 111 -0.26 -15.27 -3.90
CA PRO A 111 -1.20 -15.38 -2.79
C PRO A 111 -2.23 -14.25 -2.75
N LEU A 112 -3.48 -14.56 -2.38
CA LEU A 112 -4.60 -13.60 -2.30
C LEU A 112 -4.90 -12.86 -3.62
N GLY A 113 -4.37 -13.33 -4.77
CA GLY A 113 -4.53 -12.68 -6.06
C GLY A 113 -3.68 -11.42 -6.26
N GLY A 114 -2.86 -11.04 -5.28
CA GLY A 114 -2.09 -9.79 -5.32
C GLY A 114 -2.95 -8.53 -5.16
N LEU A 115 -2.41 -7.39 -5.58
CA LEU A 115 -3.13 -6.12 -5.65
C LEU A 115 -3.70 -5.91 -7.06
N PRO A 116 -4.97 -5.47 -7.18
CA PRO A 116 -5.49 -4.99 -8.45
C PRO A 116 -4.79 -3.69 -8.88
N GLU A 117 -4.63 -3.50 -10.19
CA GLU A 117 -4.00 -2.30 -10.74
C GLU A 117 -4.81 -1.03 -10.42
N PRO A 118 -4.15 0.08 -10.07
CA PRO A 118 -4.81 1.33 -9.72
C PRO A 118 -5.44 2.01 -10.94
N ASP A 119 -6.64 2.56 -10.74
CA ASP A 119 -7.25 3.57 -11.62
C ASP A 119 -6.92 4.99 -11.13
N MET A 120 -6.54 5.11 -9.85
CA MET A 120 -6.12 6.35 -9.20
C MET A 120 -4.97 6.08 -8.23
N VAL A 121 -4.04 7.02 -8.13
CA VAL A 121 -2.94 6.98 -7.14
C VAL A 121 -2.94 8.29 -6.34
N PHE A 122 -3.02 8.16 -5.02
CA PHE A 122 -2.86 9.27 -4.09
C PHE A 122 -1.38 9.44 -3.72
N LEU A 123 -0.83 10.60 -4.06
CA LEU A 123 0.53 11.00 -3.72
C LEU A 123 0.47 11.95 -2.52
N PRO A 124 0.86 11.49 -1.32
CA PRO A 124 0.93 12.39 -0.19
C PRO A 124 2.19 13.26 -0.22
N GLY A 125 2.09 14.49 0.29
CA GLY A 125 3.22 15.29 0.77
C GLY A 125 3.55 15.05 2.26
N GLY A 126 2.74 14.21 2.93
CA GLY A 126 2.96 13.81 4.32
C GLY A 126 3.56 12.40 4.46
N GLY A 127 4.30 12.19 5.57
CA GLY A 127 4.93 10.92 5.92
C GLY A 127 6.44 10.92 5.70
N CYS A 128 7.04 9.73 5.68
CA CYS A 128 8.48 9.60 5.44
C CYS A 128 8.84 9.80 3.96
N ILE A 129 10.08 10.22 3.68
CA ILE A 129 10.59 10.38 2.30
C ILE A 129 10.42 9.09 1.46
N PRO A 130 10.71 7.87 1.98
CA PRO A 130 10.46 6.64 1.24
C PRO A 130 9.01 6.45 0.80
N THR A 131 8.02 6.77 1.63
CA THR A 131 6.59 6.69 1.25
C THR A 131 6.31 7.64 0.09
N MET A 132 6.72 8.91 0.18
CA MET A 132 6.53 9.87 -0.91
C MET A 132 7.18 9.41 -2.22
N LYS A 133 8.42 8.89 -2.16
CA LYS A 133 9.13 8.38 -3.33
C LYS A 133 8.53 7.10 -3.90
N ASN A 134 8.04 6.22 -3.04
CA ASN A 134 7.32 5.02 -3.45
C ASN A 134 6.08 5.37 -4.29
N PHE A 135 5.23 6.29 -3.83
CA PHE A 135 4.03 6.70 -4.58
C PHE A 135 4.35 7.51 -5.85
N GLN A 136 5.42 8.31 -5.85
CA GLN A 136 5.93 8.92 -7.09
C GLN A 136 6.36 7.86 -8.12
N TYR A 137 6.95 6.76 -7.65
CA TYR A 137 7.39 5.67 -8.52
C TYR A 137 6.22 4.83 -9.03
N ILE A 138 5.26 4.51 -8.16
CA ILE A 138 3.99 3.85 -8.53
C ILE A 138 3.27 4.64 -9.62
N ALA A 139 3.12 5.96 -9.46
CA ALA A 139 2.47 6.80 -10.47
C ALA A 139 3.21 6.79 -11.84
N ARG A 140 4.53 6.60 -11.86
CA ARG A 140 5.28 6.42 -13.11
C ARG A 140 5.04 5.05 -13.75
N ARG A 141 4.84 4.02 -12.94
CA ARG A 141 4.56 2.65 -13.40
C ARG A 141 3.15 2.51 -13.99
N PHE A 142 2.20 3.29 -13.51
CA PHE A 142 0.80 3.29 -13.95
C PHE A 142 0.42 4.68 -14.53
N PRO A 143 0.89 5.03 -15.74
CA PRO A 143 0.68 6.36 -16.33
C PRO A 143 -0.79 6.66 -16.64
N GLU A 144 -1.61 5.63 -16.84
CA GLU A 144 -3.06 5.76 -17.09
C GLU A 144 -3.86 6.04 -15.82
N ALA A 145 -3.29 5.79 -14.64
CA ALA A 145 -3.95 6.04 -13.37
C ALA A 145 -4.02 7.55 -13.11
N LYS A 146 -5.17 8.05 -12.66
CA LYS A 146 -5.32 9.45 -12.25
C LYS A 146 -4.49 9.72 -11.01
N VAL A 147 -3.66 10.75 -11.05
CA VAL A 147 -2.77 11.10 -9.93
C VAL A 147 -3.33 12.30 -9.19
N PHE A 148 -3.70 12.11 -7.91
CA PHE A 148 -4.03 13.21 -7.01
C PHE A 148 -2.88 13.43 -6.04
N LYS A 149 -2.35 14.66 -6.01
CA LYS A 149 -1.25 15.05 -5.13
C LYS A 149 -1.81 15.95 -4.05
N ALA A 150 -1.66 15.62 -2.78
CA ALA A 150 -2.01 16.56 -1.70
C ALA A 150 -0.85 16.69 -0.76
N ASP A 151 -0.52 17.91 -0.38
CA ASP A 151 0.45 18.17 0.67
C ASP A 151 -0.18 18.07 2.06
N LEU A 152 0.63 17.72 3.04
CA LEU A 152 0.22 17.63 4.45
C LEU A 152 1.33 18.23 5.32
N PRO A 153 1.01 19.23 6.17
CA PRO A 153 1.99 19.81 7.08
C PRO A 153 2.67 18.76 7.96
N GLN A 154 4.01 18.74 7.94
CA GLN A 154 4.80 17.87 8.82
C GLN A 154 5.17 18.63 10.09
N VAL A 155 4.27 18.58 11.07
CA VAL A 155 4.38 19.35 12.31
C VAL A 155 4.18 18.41 13.49
N PRO A 156 5.00 18.52 14.57
CA PRO A 156 4.75 17.80 15.81
C PRO A 156 3.33 18.07 16.31
N ILE A 157 2.68 17.05 16.87
CA ILE A 157 1.25 17.13 17.24
C ILE A 157 0.97 18.28 18.22
N GLU A 158 1.92 18.56 19.11
CA GLU A 158 1.92 19.65 20.09
C GLU A 158 2.01 21.05 19.46
N ASN A 159 2.48 21.15 18.22
CA ASN A 159 2.73 22.40 17.51
C ASN A 159 1.71 22.67 16.40
N ILE A 160 0.68 21.81 16.25
CA ILE A 160 -0.36 21.99 15.23
C ILE A 160 -1.17 23.26 15.52
N GLN A 161 -0.87 24.31 14.75
CA GLN A 161 -1.64 25.55 14.69
C GLN A 161 -2.82 25.48 13.71
N ARG A 162 -3.78 26.40 13.88
CA ARG A 162 -4.99 26.49 13.05
C ARG A 162 -4.69 26.60 11.55
N TYR A 163 -3.67 27.36 11.15
CA TYR A 163 -3.32 27.52 9.74
C TYR A 163 -2.84 26.21 9.08
N HIS A 164 -2.27 25.26 9.84
CA HIS A 164 -1.91 23.94 9.30
C HIS A 164 -3.17 23.13 8.98
N ILE A 165 -4.19 23.21 9.85
CA ILE A 165 -5.48 22.54 9.65
C ILE A 165 -6.18 23.17 8.44
N ASP A 166 -6.23 24.49 8.37
CA ASP A 166 -6.87 25.19 7.25
C ASP A 166 -6.16 24.88 5.92
N TYR A 167 -4.82 24.75 5.93
CA TYR A 167 -4.06 24.30 4.76
C TYR A 167 -4.41 22.86 4.36
N ALA A 168 -4.43 21.91 5.30
CA ALA A 168 -4.81 20.53 5.01
C ALA A 168 -6.25 20.43 4.45
N ILE A 169 -7.19 21.22 4.97
CA ILE A 169 -8.56 21.32 4.44
C ILE A 169 -8.56 21.89 3.01
N SER A 170 -7.72 22.90 2.74
CA SER A 170 -7.60 23.47 1.39
C SER A 170 -7.09 22.45 0.37
N GLU A 171 -6.15 21.58 0.77
CA GLU A 171 -5.62 20.50 -0.08
C GLU A 171 -6.67 19.42 -0.39
N ILE A 172 -7.59 19.14 0.55
CA ILE A 172 -8.71 18.21 0.35
C ILE A 172 -9.72 18.76 -0.68
N ASN A 173 -9.93 20.08 -0.73
CA ASN A 173 -10.93 20.72 -1.58
C ASN A 173 -10.45 21.06 -3.00
N ARG A 174 -9.21 20.70 -3.36
CA ARG A 174 -8.56 21.05 -4.63
C ARG A 174 -8.95 20.11 -5.78
#